data_AF-A0A7L9RV63-F1
#
_entry.id   AF-A0A7L9RV63-F1
#
_cell.length_a   1.000
_cell.length_b   1.000
_cell.length_c   1.000
_cell.angle_alpha   90.00
_cell.angle_beta   90.00
_cell.angle_gamma   90.00
#
_symmetry.space_group_name_H-M   'P 1'
#
loop_
_entity.id
_entity.type
_entity.pdbx_description
1 polymer ?
#
loop_
_entity_poly.entity_id
_entity_poly.type
_entity_poly.pdbx_seq_one_letter_code
_entity_poly.pdbx_strand_id
1 'polypeptide(L)'
;LALPFGDERKKFLNRRFKIEGIPTLVALNRSGRTVSTDARKLITSHGADAYPFTEERLKQLEEQLEEEAKGWPEKLKHELHEEHELVRTHQAEYSCDACDEMGYGWSFYCEECDFSLHPNCAMKNDGEAEEQKEGWICEGDVCRRV
;
A
#
# COMPACT_ATOMS: atom_id res chain seq x y z
N LEU A 1 -22.39 -8.86 -9.42
CA LEU A 1 -23.25 -8.05 -10.31
C LEU A 1 -22.35 -7.10 -11.09
N ALA A 2 -22.37 -7.09 -12.42
CA ALA A 2 -21.59 -6.17 -13.26
C ALA A 2 -22.52 -5.45 -14.25
N LEU A 3 -22.18 -4.20 -14.61
CA LEU A 3 -22.91 -3.48 -15.65
C LEU A 3 -22.47 -3.94 -17.04
N PRO A 4 -23.40 -4.26 -17.97
CA PRO A 4 -23.07 -4.61 -19.35
C PRO A 4 -22.22 -3.55 -20.07
N PHE A 5 -21.53 -3.95 -21.14
CA PHE A 5 -20.85 -3.00 -22.02
C PHE A 5 -21.87 -2.02 -22.64
N GLY A 6 -21.53 -0.73 -22.71
CA GLY A 6 -22.43 0.33 -23.22
C GLY A 6 -23.57 0.76 -22.29
N ASP A 7 -23.73 0.20 -21.10
CA ASP A 7 -24.81 0.60 -20.17
C ASP A 7 -24.74 2.10 -19.81
N GLU A 8 -25.85 2.83 -20.03
CA GLU A 8 -25.94 4.28 -19.79
C GLU A 8 -25.67 4.68 -18.33
N ARG A 9 -25.90 3.76 -17.37
CA ARG A 9 -25.59 4.01 -15.95
C ARG A 9 -24.11 4.28 -15.71
N LYS A 10 -23.21 3.81 -16.59
CA LYS A 10 -21.76 4.09 -16.48
C LYS A 10 -21.46 5.59 -16.50
N LYS A 11 -22.13 6.36 -17.37
CA LYS A 11 -21.94 7.83 -17.44
C LYS A 11 -22.36 8.50 -16.14
N PHE A 12 -23.49 8.07 -15.56
CA PHE A 12 -23.97 8.57 -14.28
C PHE A 12 -22.99 8.24 -13.15
N LEU A 13 -22.53 6.99 -13.05
CA LEU A 13 -21.60 6.54 -12.01
C LEU A 13 -20.25 7.25 -12.11
N ASN A 14 -19.71 7.41 -13.33
CA ASN A 14 -18.46 8.15 -13.55
C ASN A 14 -18.56 9.59 -13.04
N ARG A 15 -19.66 10.29 -13.34
CA ARG A 15 -19.88 11.66 -12.84
C ARG A 15 -20.11 11.70 -11.34
N ARG A 16 -20.92 10.77 -10.81
CA ARG A 16 -21.30 10.72 -9.39
C ARG A 16 -20.12 10.44 -8.47
N PHE A 17 -19.17 9.62 -8.92
CA PHE A 17 -17.97 9.26 -8.17
C PHE A 17 -16.71 9.94 -8.68
N LYS A 18 -16.83 10.85 -9.67
CA LYS A 18 -15.72 11.57 -10.29
C LYS A 18 -14.60 10.61 -10.74
N ILE A 19 -14.99 9.55 -11.46
CA ILE A 19 -14.05 8.55 -11.97
C ILE A 19 -13.35 9.13 -13.20
N GLU A 20 -12.08 9.48 -13.05
CA GLU A 20 -11.23 10.05 -14.11
C GLU A 20 -10.32 9.01 -14.77
N GLY A 21 -10.11 7.86 -14.11
CA GLY A 21 -9.23 6.80 -14.60
C GLY A 21 -9.56 5.42 -14.02
N ILE A 22 -8.88 4.41 -14.57
CA ILE A 22 -8.95 3.03 -14.08
C ILE A 22 -7.56 2.58 -13.63
N PRO A 23 -7.44 1.71 -12.60
CA PRO A 23 -8.53 1.16 -11.79
C PRO A 23 -9.03 2.13 -10.71
N THR A 24 -10.36 2.19 -10.50
CA THR A 24 -11.01 2.95 -9.41
C THR A 24 -11.94 2.02 -8.61
N LEU A 25 -11.90 2.10 -7.28
CA LEU A 25 -12.76 1.33 -6.39
C LEU A 25 -13.46 2.26 -5.39
N VAL A 26 -14.79 2.20 -5.36
CA VAL A 26 -15.61 2.94 -4.40
C VAL A 26 -16.29 1.94 -3.46
N ALA A 27 -16.01 2.05 -2.16
CA ALA A 27 -16.66 1.24 -1.13
C ALA A 27 -18.03 1.84 -0.76
N LEU A 28 -19.07 1.01 -0.79
CA LEU A 28 -20.42 1.36 -0.36
C LEU A 28 -20.82 0.47 0.82
N ASN A 29 -21.58 1.00 1.77
CA ASN A 29 -22.16 0.19 2.84
C ASN A 29 -23.49 -0.47 2.41
N ARG A 30 -24.07 -1.27 3.31
CA ARG A 30 -25.35 -1.96 3.09
C ARG A 30 -26.52 -1.02 2.75
N SER A 31 -26.47 0.25 3.16
CA SER A 31 -27.48 1.25 2.84
C SER A 31 -27.29 1.90 1.46
N GLY A 32 -26.23 1.54 0.72
CA GLY A 32 -25.87 2.15 -0.56
C GLY A 32 -25.17 3.51 -0.43
N ARG A 33 -24.78 3.91 0.79
CA ARG A 33 -24.01 5.14 1.03
C ARG A 33 -22.52 4.86 0.81
N THR A 34 -21.81 5.85 0.29
CA THR A 34 -20.36 5.80 0.12
C THR A 34 -19.66 5.79 1.47
N VAL A 35 -18.75 4.84 1.64
CA VAL A 35 -17.86 4.70 2.80
C VAL A 35 -16.49 5.26 2.46
N SER A 36 -15.95 4.91 1.29
CA SER A 36 -14.65 5.42 0.84
C SER A 36 -14.59 5.49 -0.68
N THR A 37 -14.01 6.57 -1.21
CA THR A 37 -13.64 6.70 -2.63
C THR A 37 -12.20 6.27 -2.90
N ASP A 38 -11.40 6.08 -1.85
CA ASP A 38 -9.98 5.74 -1.91
C ASP A 38 -9.71 4.27 -1.57
N ALA A 39 -10.76 3.44 -1.60
CA ALA A 39 -10.68 2.02 -1.25
C ALA A 39 -9.61 1.28 -2.07
N ARG A 40 -9.36 1.68 -3.33
CA ARG A 40 -8.25 1.11 -4.13
C ARG A 40 -6.91 1.32 -3.45
N LYS A 41 -6.62 2.55 -2.99
CA LYS A 41 -5.36 2.88 -2.32
C LYS A 41 -5.24 2.11 -1.01
N LEU A 42 -6.32 2.08 -0.22
CA LEU A 42 -6.37 1.40 1.07
C LEU A 42 -6.13 -0.11 0.93
N ILE A 43 -6.71 -0.77 -0.08
CA ILE A 43 -6.43 -2.19 -0.36
C ILE A 43 -4.99 -2.39 -0.84
N THR A 44 -4.45 -1.49 -1.64
CA THR A 44 -3.07 -1.64 -2.11
C THR A 44 -2.10 -1.53 -0.92
N SER A 45 -2.38 -0.66 0.05
CA SER A 45 -1.50 -0.44 1.20
C SER A 45 -1.71 -1.42 2.37
N HIS A 46 -2.95 -1.83 2.66
CA HIS A 46 -3.27 -2.66 3.84
C HIS A 46 -3.97 -3.97 3.49
N GLY A 47 -4.11 -4.29 2.19
CA GLY A 47 -4.77 -5.50 1.73
C GLY A 47 -6.22 -5.63 2.23
N ALA A 48 -6.58 -6.84 2.67
CA ALA A 48 -7.90 -7.14 3.21
C ALA A 48 -8.16 -6.46 4.58
N ASP A 49 -7.11 -6.11 5.31
CA ASP A 49 -7.22 -5.49 6.65
C ASP A 49 -7.79 -4.08 6.61
N ALA A 50 -7.78 -3.45 5.42
CA ALA A 50 -8.43 -2.17 5.15
C ALA A 50 -9.96 -2.21 5.32
N TYR A 51 -10.60 -3.38 5.17
CA TYR A 51 -12.04 -3.52 5.41
C TYR A 51 -12.35 -3.30 6.91
N PRO A 52 -13.41 -2.57 7.28
CA PRO A 52 -14.53 -2.08 6.46
C PRO A 52 -14.37 -0.68 5.85
N PHE A 53 -13.15 -0.17 5.70
CA PHE A 53 -12.83 1.16 5.17
C PHE A 53 -13.45 2.31 5.98
N THR A 54 -13.76 2.07 7.25
CA THR A 54 -14.27 3.09 8.18
C THR A 54 -13.12 3.91 8.73
N GLU A 55 -13.37 5.17 9.05
CA GLU A 55 -12.38 6.07 9.66
C GLU A 55 -11.74 5.45 10.92
N GLU A 56 -12.55 4.80 11.76
CA GLU A 56 -12.07 4.10 12.96
C GLU A 56 -11.08 2.97 12.63
N ARG A 57 -11.36 2.17 11.59
CA ARG A 57 -10.46 1.09 11.17
C ARG A 57 -9.18 1.64 10.57
N LEU A 58 -9.27 2.70 9.78
CA LEU A 58 -8.11 3.35 9.17
C LEU A 58 -7.18 3.91 10.23
N LYS A 59 -7.75 4.56 11.26
CA LYS A 59 -6.98 5.07 12.39
C LYS A 59 -6.24 3.95 13.13
N GLN A 60 -6.88 2.80 13.35
CA GLN A 60 -6.21 1.64 13.96
C GLN A 60 -5.04 1.12 13.12
N LEU A 61 -5.18 1.11 11.79
CA LEU A 61 -4.10 0.71 10.88
C LEU A 61 -2.95 1.71 10.90
N GLU A 62 -3.26 3.01 10.91
CA GLU A 62 -2.24 4.08 11.05
C GLU A 62 -1.47 3.93 12.37
N GLU A 63 -2.17 3.74 13.49
CA GLU A 63 -1.54 3.50 14.80
C GLU A 63 -0.65 2.25 14.77
N GLN A 64 -1.11 1.14 14.17
CA GLN A 64 -0.31 -0.08 14.02
C GLN A 64 0.96 0.16 13.20
N LEU A 65 0.86 0.87 12.08
CA LEU A 65 2.01 1.22 11.25
C LEU A 65 3.01 2.10 12.00
N GLU A 66 2.53 3.07 12.79
CA GLU A 66 3.39 3.89 13.64
C GLU A 66 4.12 3.06 14.70
N GLU A 67 3.43 2.10 15.33
CA GLU A 67 4.04 1.17 16.29
C GLU A 67 5.10 0.28 15.65
N GLU A 68 4.83 -0.28 14.46
CA GLU A 68 5.82 -1.09 13.70
C GLU A 68 7.06 -0.27 13.34
N ALA A 69 6.87 1.01 13.03
CA ALA A 69 7.96 1.92 12.69
C ALA A 69 8.73 2.44 13.92
N LYS A 70 8.34 2.07 15.15
CA LYS A 70 9.10 2.42 16.37
C LYS A 70 10.43 1.68 16.39
N GLY A 71 11.49 2.41 16.05
CA GLY A 71 12.86 1.90 16.02
C GLY A 71 13.56 2.20 14.71
N TRP A 72 12.81 2.58 13.68
CA TRP A 72 13.37 3.01 12.40
C TRP A 72 13.50 4.53 12.34
N PRO A 73 14.61 5.07 11.80
CA PRO A 73 14.75 6.51 11.64
C PRO A 73 13.75 7.04 10.60
N GLU A 74 13.33 8.30 10.74
CA GLU A 74 12.47 8.97 9.75
C GLU A 74 13.26 9.29 8.46
N LYS A 75 14.56 9.55 8.60
CA LYS A 75 15.49 9.81 7.51
C LYS A 75 16.76 9.01 7.68
N LEU A 76 17.31 8.51 6.59
CA LEU A 76 18.52 7.68 6.58
C LEU A 76 19.41 8.06 5.40
N LYS A 77 20.73 8.05 5.63
CA LYS A 77 21.73 8.07 4.57
C LYS A 77 22.21 6.66 4.33
N HIS A 78 22.23 6.24 3.07
CA HIS A 78 22.61 4.89 2.69
C HIS A 78 23.86 4.94 1.79
N GLU A 79 24.77 3.97 1.92
CA GLU A 79 26.04 3.95 1.18
C GLU A 79 25.82 3.84 -0.34
N LEU A 80 24.75 3.15 -0.76
CA LEU A 80 24.35 3.07 -2.18
C LEU A 80 23.69 4.36 -2.69
N HIS A 81 23.34 5.28 -1.81
CA HIS A 81 22.64 6.52 -2.14
C HIS A 81 22.97 7.64 -1.15
N GLU A 82 24.15 8.25 -1.29
CA GLU A 82 24.68 9.27 -0.36
C GLU A 82 24.23 10.70 -0.69
N GLU A 83 23.83 10.95 -1.95
CA GLU A 83 23.50 12.29 -2.45
C GLU A 83 22.24 12.86 -1.76
N HIS A 84 21.25 12.02 -1.50
CA HIS A 84 20.00 12.40 -0.83
C HIS A 84 19.69 11.50 0.36
N GLU A 85 19.00 12.07 1.35
CA GLU A 85 18.47 11.30 2.46
C GLU A 85 17.21 10.55 2.02
N LEU A 86 17.16 9.26 2.32
CA LEU A 86 15.97 8.46 2.13
C LEU A 86 14.97 8.76 3.23
N VAL A 87 13.72 8.97 2.88
CA VAL A 87 12.62 9.22 3.81
C VAL A 87 11.83 7.94 4.03
N ARG A 88 11.58 7.60 5.29
CA ARG A 88 10.76 6.46 5.66
C ARG A 88 9.32 6.67 5.17
N THR A 89 8.91 5.85 4.22
CA THR A 89 7.64 6.00 3.50
C THR A 89 6.91 4.66 3.44
N HIS A 90 5.57 4.69 3.49
CA HIS A 90 4.76 3.51 3.29
C HIS A 90 4.34 3.40 1.83
N GLN A 91 4.99 2.52 1.08
CA GLN A 91 4.73 2.25 -0.33
C GLN A 91 3.85 1.01 -0.45
N ALA A 92 2.90 1.05 -1.39
CA ALA A 92 1.97 -0.07 -1.56
C ALA A 92 2.65 -1.27 -2.24
N GLU A 93 3.59 -0.98 -3.15
CA GLU A 93 4.47 -1.92 -3.83
C GLU A 93 5.68 -1.10 -4.31
N TYR A 94 6.87 -1.66 -4.21
CA TYR A 94 8.10 -1.06 -4.71
C TYR A 94 9.12 -2.13 -5.09
N SER A 95 10.12 -1.76 -5.88
CA SER A 95 11.31 -2.59 -6.11
C SER A 95 12.42 -2.08 -5.20
N CYS A 96 13.12 -2.98 -4.52
CA CYS A 96 14.27 -2.59 -3.71
C CYS A 96 15.53 -2.52 -4.58
N ASP A 97 16.17 -1.35 -4.64
CA ASP A 97 17.36 -1.12 -5.46
C ASP A 97 18.64 -1.80 -4.93
N ALA A 98 18.61 -2.36 -3.71
CA ALA A 98 19.74 -3.10 -3.15
C ALA A 98 19.69 -4.60 -3.42
N CYS A 99 18.50 -5.20 -3.50
CA CYS A 99 18.34 -6.66 -3.66
C CYS A 99 17.53 -7.08 -4.88
N ASP A 100 16.99 -6.14 -5.66
CA ASP A 100 16.14 -6.38 -6.84
C ASP A 100 14.86 -7.19 -6.55
N GLU A 101 14.45 -7.29 -5.28
CA GLU A 101 13.21 -7.94 -4.88
C GLU A 101 12.07 -6.93 -4.63
N MET A 102 10.83 -7.39 -4.83
CA MET A 102 9.65 -6.60 -4.53
C MET A 102 9.49 -6.40 -3.02
N GLY A 103 9.13 -5.17 -2.63
CA GLY A 103 8.76 -4.80 -1.27
C GLY A 103 7.32 -4.31 -1.18
N TYR A 104 6.74 -4.50 0.00
CA TYR A 104 5.40 -4.04 0.34
C TYR A 104 5.47 -3.32 1.68
N GLY A 105 4.64 -2.28 1.86
CA GLY A 105 4.55 -1.54 3.10
C GLY A 105 5.70 -0.55 3.32
N TRP A 106 6.35 -0.62 4.48
CA TRP A 106 7.41 0.32 4.85
C TRP A 106 8.65 0.20 3.94
N SER A 107 9.23 1.35 3.60
CA SER A 107 10.39 1.52 2.73
C SER A 107 11.19 2.76 3.13
N PHE A 108 12.44 2.84 2.68
CA PHE A 108 13.22 4.08 2.66
C PHE A 108 13.29 4.58 1.22
N TYR A 109 12.67 5.73 0.95
CA TYR A 109 12.44 6.23 -0.41
C TYR A 109 13.02 7.63 -0.63
N CYS A 110 13.67 7.84 -1.78
CA CYS A 110 14.05 9.15 -2.29
C CYS A 110 13.17 9.52 -3.49
N GLU A 111 12.36 10.57 -3.35
CA GLU A 111 11.49 11.06 -4.43
C GLU A 111 12.29 11.69 -5.59
N GLU A 112 13.50 12.22 -5.32
CA GLU A 112 14.32 12.88 -6.35
C GLU A 112 14.97 11.89 -7.31
N CYS A 113 15.34 10.70 -6.81
CA CYS A 113 16.06 9.69 -7.58
C CYS A 113 15.22 8.43 -7.86
N ASP A 114 13.98 8.40 -7.36
CA ASP A 114 13.09 7.23 -7.40
C ASP A 114 13.75 5.97 -6.84
N PHE A 115 14.51 6.13 -5.75
CA PHE A 115 15.32 5.08 -5.13
C PHE A 115 14.61 4.55 -3.88
N SER A 116 14.34 3.25 -3.83
CA SER A 116 13.58 2.55 -2.79
C SER A 116 14.41 1.43 -2.18
N LEU A 117 14.45 1.37 -0.85
CA LEU A 117 15.04 0.25 -0.11
C LEU A 117 14.05 -0.37 0.86
N HIS A 118 14.13 -1.70 1.03
CA HIS A 118 13.51 -2.36 2.18
C HIS A 118 14.09 -1.80 3.50
N PRO A 119 13.31 -1.75 4.59
CA PRO A 119 13.84 -1.37 5.91
C PRO A 119 15.05 -2.20 6.32
N ASN A 120 15.04 -3.50 6.02
CA ASN A 120 16.17 -4.39 6.30
C ASN A 120 17.39 -4.10 5.41
N CYS A 121 17.20 -3.85 4.11
CA CYS A 121 18.30 -3.48 3.20
C CYS A 121 18.92 -2.14 3.59
N ALA A 122 18.12 -1.22 4.12
CA ALA A 122 18.57 0.08 4.57
C ALA A 122 19.37 0.00 5.89
N MET A 123 19.11 -1.00 6.74
CA MET A 123 19.72 -1.13 8.07
C MET A 123 20.80 -2.20 8.19
N LYS A 124 20.87 -3.20 7.28
CA LYS A 124 21.85 -4.29 7.32
C LYS A 124 23.02 -4.03 6.38
N ASN A 125 24.23 -4.09 6.93
CA ASN A 125 25.44 -4.41 6.16
C ASN A 125 25.52 -5.93 6.00
N ASP A 126 25.60 -6.38 4.75
CA ASP A 126 25.93 -7.73 4.29
C ASP A 126 25.17 -8.91 4.93
N GLY A 127 24.06 -9.29 4.27
CA GLY A 127 23.73 -10.71 4.11
C GLY A 127 23.05 -11.38 5.29
N GLU A 128 21.79 -11.02 5.56
CA GLU A 128 20.80 -11.97 6.08
C GLU A 128 19.42 -11.45 5.67
N ALA A 129 18.95 -11.90 4.51
CA ALA A 129 17.55 -11.80 4.14
C ALA A 129 16.76 -12.67 5.12
N GLU A 130 16.20 -12.06 6.16
CA GLU A 130 15.02 -12.67 6.77
C GLU A 130 13.91 -12.49 5.75
N GLU A 131 13.65 -13.59 5.05
CA GLU A 131 12.51 -13.81 4.20
C GLU A 131 11.26 -13.55 5.05
N GLN A 132 10.80 -12.31 5.10
CA GLN A 132 9.42 -12.04 5.46
C GLN A 132 8.61 -12.56 4.30
N LYS A 133 8.34 -13.87 4.32
CA LYS A 133 7.26 -14.46 3.55
C LYS A 133 5.95 -13.89 4.09
N GLU A 134 5.67 -12.61 3.78
CA GLU A 134 4.30 -12.11 3.74
C GLU A 134 3.63 -12.78 2.53
N GLY A 135 3.46 -14.10 2.64
CA GLY A 135 2.75 -14.90 1.67
C GLY A 135 1.28 -14.61 1.80
N TRP A 136 0.61 -14.34 0.69
CA TRP A 136 -0.84 -14.40 0.67
C TRP A 136 -1.25 -15.86 0.54
N ILE A 137 -1.85 -16.42 1.60
CA ILE A 137 -2.56 -17.70 1.45
C ILE A 137 -3.94 -17.38 0.91
N CYS A 138 -4.21 -17.82 -0.32
CA CYS A 138 -5.53 -17.71 -0.93
C CYS A 138 -6.25 -19.06 -0.84
N GLU A 139 -7.34 -19.09 -0.07
CA GLU A 139 -8.31 -20.19 -0.05
C GLU A 139 -9.54 -19.77 -0.86
N GLY A 140 -9.56 -20.14 -2.15
CA GLY A 140 -10.59 -19.68 -3.08
C GLY A 140 -10.44 -18.17 -3.37
N ASP A 141 -11.51 -17.40 -3.14
CA ASP A 141 -11.54 -15.94 -3.38
C ASP A 141 -11.08 -15.11 -2.16
N VAL A 142 -10.61 -15.75 -1.09
CA VAL A 142 -10.21 -15.08 0.16
C VAL A 142 -8.72 -15.25 0.37
N CYS A 143 -7.98 -14.14 0.34
CA CYS A 143 -6.55 -14.11 0.65
C CYS A 143 -6.33 -13.53 2.05
N ARG A 144 -5.50 -14.20 2.85
CA ARG A 144 -5.07 -13.75 4.18
C ARG A 144 -3.55 -13.67 4.22
N ARG A 145 -3.04 -12.68 4.93
CA ARG A 145 -1.61 -12.54 5.22
C ARG A 145 -1.23 -13.54 6.31
N VAL A 146 -0.20 -14.36 6.08
CA VAL A 146 0.42 -15.23 7.10
C VAL A 146 1.57 -14.54 7.80
#